data_AF-A0A7W1T105-F1
#
_entry.id   AF-A0A7W1T105-F1
#
_cell.length_a   1.000
_cell.length_b   1.000
_cell.length_c   1.000
_cell.angle_alpha   90.00
_cell.angle_beta   90.00
_cell.angle_gamma   90.00
#
_symmetry.space_group_name_H-M   'P 1'
#
loop_
_entity.id
_entity.type
_entity.pdbx_description
1 polymer ?
#
loop_
_entity_poly.entity_id
_entity_poly.type
_entity_poly.pdbx_seq_one_letter_code
_entity_poly.pdbx_strand_id
1 'polypeptide(L)'
;MNVSLTAELEKYVSEKVGSGRYNSASEVVREALRLLQEHEQARAAQLLEFNLEVGRRLQSLDQGEHVAPAEARARLQRKAAHRRSTKL
;
A
#
# COMPACT_ATOMS: atom_id res chain seq x y z
N MET A 1 -28.18 -14.69 0.81
CA MET A 1 -28.12 -13.22 0.59
C MET A 1 -28.16 -12.98 -0.90
N ASN A 2 -29.00 -12.06 -1.38
CA ASN A 2 -29.05 -11.68 -2.80
C ASN A 2 -28.42 -10.29 -2.94
N VAL A 3 -27.55 -10.09 -3.92
CA VAL A 3 -26.83 -8.84 -4.13
C VAL A 3 -26.98 -8.45 -5.59
N SER A 4 -27.47 -7.25 -5.85
CA SER A 4 -27.59 -6.72 -7.20
C SER A 4 -26.25 -6.15 -7.65
N LEU A 5 -25.83 -6.50 -8.86
CA LEU A 5 -24.66 -5.95 -9.51
C LEU A 5 -25.09 -4.95 -10.59
N THR A 6 -24.20 -4.04 -10.94
CA THR A 6 -24.39 -3.24 -12.17
C THR A 6 -24.23 -4.15 -13.39
N ALA A 7 -24.84 -3.78 -14.52
CA ALA A 7 -24.76 -4.58 -15.75
C ALA A 7 -23.30 -4.84 -16.20
N GLU A 8 -22.40 -3.89 -15.96
CA GLU A 8 -20.97 -4.05 -16.24
C GLU A 8 -20.33 -5.14 -15.38
N LEU A 9 -20.63 -5.16 -14.08
CA LEU A 9 -20.11 -6.16 -13.15
C LEU A 9 -20.71 -7.55 -13.42
N GLU A 10 -21.99 -7.62 -13.80
CA GLU A 10 -22.61 -8.88 -14.24
C GLU A 10 -21.87 -9.45 -15.46
N LYS A 11 -21.65 -8.61 -16.50
CA LYS A 11 -20.89 -9.02 -17.69
C LYS A 11 -19.50 -9.52 -17.32
N TYR A 12 -18.77 -8.78 -16.48
CA TYR A 12 -17.45 -9.18 -16.02
C TYR A 12 -17.46 -10.53 -15.30
N VAL A 13 -18.40 -10.74 -14.37
CA VAL A 13 -18.53 -12.01 -13.64
C VAL A 13 -18.89 -13.15 -14.60
N SER A 14 -19.82 -12.93 -15.53
CA SER A 14 -20.19 -13.91 -16.56
C SER A 14 -19.02 -14.29 -17.45
N GLU A 15 -18.17 -13.34 -17.86
CA GLU A 15 -16.96 -13.61 -18.64
C GLU A 15 -15.95 -14.46 -17.86
N LYS A 16 -15.75 -14.19 -16.56
CA LYS A 16 -14.85 -14.97 -15.70
C LYS A 16 -15.31 -16.42 -15.50
N VAL A 17 -16.61 -16.63 -15.36
CA VAL A 17 -17.19 -17.97 -15.27
C VAL A 17 -17.13 -18.66 -16.64
N GLY A 18 -17.53 -17.95 -17.70
CA GLY A 18 -17.51 -18.46 -19.08
C GLY A 18 -16.12 -18.86 -19.59
N SER A 19 -15.06 -18.28 -19.03
CA SER A 19 -13.68 -18.69 -19.32
C SER A 19 -13.28 -20.04 -18.68
N GLY A 20 -14.14 -20.63 -17.85
CA GLY A 20 -13.85 -21.87 -17.11
C GLY A 20 -12.89 -21.71 -15.93
N ARG A 21 -12.49 -20.47 -15.59
CA ARG A 21 -11.58 -20.22 -14.45
C ARG A 21 -12.30 -20.34 -13.11
N TYR A 22 -13.60 -20.11 -13.10
CA TYR A 22 -14.46 -20.17 -11.92
C TYR A 22 -15.70 -21.00 -12.25
N ASN A 23 -16.21 -21.75 -11.27
CA ASN A 23 -17.38 -22.61 -11.45
C ASN A 23 -18.70 -21.86 -11.27
N SER A 24 -18.68 -20.70 -10.61
CA SER A 24 -19.90 -19.92 -10.33
C SER A 24 -19.63 -18.44 -10.10
N ALA A 25 -20.66 -17.61 -10.30
CA ALA A 25 -20.62 -16.20 -9.95
C ALA A 25 -20.28 -15.96 -8.47
N SER A 26 -20.85 -16.78 -7.58
CA SER A 26 -20.59 -16.71 -6.14
C SER A 26 -19.11 -16.96 -5.80
N GLU A 27 -18.41 -17.77 -6.59
CA GLU A 27 -16.97 -17.99 -6.41
C GLU A 27 -16.16 -16.75 -6.79
N VAL A 28 -16.49 -16.11 -7.93
CA VAL A 28 -15.87 -14.86 -8.36
C VAL A 28 -16.06 -13.77 -7.31
N VAL A 29 -17.28 -13.62 -6.79
CA VAL A 29 -17.60 -12.60 -5.78
C VAL A 29 -16.87 -12.87 -4.46
N ARG A 30 -16.82 -14.12 -3.99
CA ARG A 30 -16.07 -14.46 -2.76
C ARG A 30 -14.60 -14.12 -2.90
N GLU A 31 -13.98 -14.45 -4.03
CA GLU A 31 -12.56 -14.15 -4.25
C GLU A 31 -12.32 -12.63 -4.34
N ALA A 32 -13.20 -11.89 -5.02
CA ALA A 32 -13.12 -10.43 -5.07
C ALA A 32 -13.23 -9.79 -3.68
N LEU A 33 -14.15 -10.27 -2.84
CA LEU A 33 -14.30 -9.80 -1.46
C LEU A 33 -13.11 -10.16 -0.58
N ARG A 34 -12.53 -11.36 -0.76
CA ARG A 34 -11.29 -11.76 -0.05
C ARG A 34 -10.13 -10.81 -0.38
N LEU A 35 -9.94 -10.53 -1.67
CA LEU A 35 -8.90 -9.60 -2.12
C LEU A 35 -9.15 -8.17 -1.63
N LEU A 36 -10.41 -7.72 -1.61
CA LEU A 36 -10.78 -6.42 -1.04
C LEU A 36 -10.42 -6.35 0.45
N GLN A 37 -10.79 -7.37 1.22
CA GLN A 37 -10.49 -7.44 2.65
C GLN A 37 -8.98 -7.45 2.91
N GLU A 38 -8.20 -8.22 2.15
CA GLU A 38 -6.73 -8.26 2.27
C GLU A 38 -6.11 -6.90 1.99
N HIS A 39 -6.57 -6.21 0.94
CA HIS A 39 -6.10 -4.89 0.59
C HIS A 39 -6.48 -3.83 1.64
N GLU A 40 -7.70 -3.90 2.20
CA GLU A 40 -8.14 -3.02 3.29
C GLU A 40 -7.30 -3.23 4.55
N GLN A 41 -7.03 -4.49 4.93
CA GLN A 41 -6.18 -4.83 6.06
C GLN A 41 -4.74 -4.34 5.88
N ALA A 42 -4.15 -4.56 4.70
CA ALA A 42 -2.82 -4.08 4.37
C ALA A 42 -2.73 -2.55 4.44
N ARG A 43 -3.72 -1.84 3.89
CA ARG A 43 -3.80 -0.38 3.96
C ARG A 43 -3.94 0.13 5.39
N ALA A 44 -4.78 -0.51 6.21
CA ALA A 44 -4.96 -0.14 7.61
C ALA A 44 -3.66 -0.32 8.40
N ALA A 45 -2.92 -1.41 8.18
CA ALA A 45 -1.63 -1.66 8.81
C ALA A 45 -0.58 -0.60 8.41
N GLN A 46 -0.49 -0.27 7.11
CA GLN A 46 0.41 0.78 6.61
C GLN A 46 0.11 2.16 7.21
N LEU A 47 -1.18 2.52 7.31
CA LEU A 47 -1.58 3.79 7.92
C LEU A 47 -1.27 3.83 9.42
N LEU A 48 -1.48 2.72 10.13
CA LEU A 48 -1.13 2.61 11.55
C LEU A 48 0.37 2.80 11.75
N GLU A 49 1.20 2.09 10.99
CA GLU A 49 2.66 2.19 11.07
C GLU A 49 3.13 3.62 10.76
N PHE A 50 2.59 4.23 9.70
CA PHE A 50 2.90 5.60 9.32
C PHE A 50 2.55 6.59 10.45
N ASN A 51 1.34 6.51 11.01
CA ASN A 51 0.91 7.40 12.09
C ASN A 51 1.77 7.22 13.35
N LEU A 52 2.16 5.99 13.69
CA LEU A 52 3.09 5.72 14.79
C LEU A 52 4.47 6.33 14.51
N GLU A 53 5.00 6.21 13.30
CA GLU A 53 6.28 6.84 12.96
C GLU A 53 6.19 8.36 13.02
N VAL A 54 5.15 8.97 12.42
CA VAL A 54 4.95 10.43 12.47
C VAL A 54 4.88 10.90 13.92
N GLY A 55 4.10 10.23 14.77
CA GLY A 55 4.01 10.55 16.19
C GLY A 55 5.37 10.51 16.89
N ARG A 56 6.17 9.45 16.66
CA ARG A 56 7.54 9.35 17.20
C ARG A 56 8.44 10.48 16.71
N ARG A 57 8.39 10.82 15.41
CA ARG A 57 9.23 11.89 14.84
C ARG A 57 8.85 13.25 15.40
N LEU A 58 7.56 13.55 15.54
CA LEU A 58 7.09 14.79 16.15
C LEU A 58 7.55 14.89 17.60
N GLN A 59 7.46 13.81 18.37
CA GLN A 59 7.96 13.77 19.75
C GLN A 59 9.48 14.04 19.82
N SER A 60 10.29 13.42 18.96
CA SER A 60 11.73 13.74 18.87
C SER A 60 11.98 15.21 18.53
N LEU A 61 11.19 15.80 17.62
CA LEU A 61 11.31 17.22 17.30
C LEU A 61 10.99 18.11 18.52
N ASP A 62 9.92 17.79 19.25
CA ASP A 62 9.53 18.52 20.48
C ASP A 62 10.61 18.44 21.57
N GLN A 63 11.37 17.34 21.59
CA GLN A 63 12.53 17.14 22.48
C GLN A 63 13.83 17.79 21.96
N GLY A 64 13.80 18.46 20.82
CA GLY A 64 14.97 19.07 20.19
C GLY A 64 15.92 18.06 19.51
N GLU A 65 15.51 16.80 19.36
CA GLU A 65 16.26 15.75 18.69
C GLU A 65 16.16 15.88 17.17
N HIS A 66 16.77 16.93 16.63
CA HIS A 66 16.79 17.21 15.20
C HIS A 66 18.19 17.59 14.71
N VAL A 67 18.45 17.33 13.43
CA VAL A 67 19.69 17.77 12.77
C VAL A 67 19.46 19.08 12.03
N ALA A 68 20.49 19.93 11.97
CA ALA A 68 20.40 21.16 11.21
C ALA A 68 20.17 20.84 9.71
N PRO A 69 19.30 21.57 8.99
CA PRO A 69 19.01 21.28 7.58
C PRO A 69 20.26 21.25 6.68
N ALA A 70 21.26 22.09 6.96
CA ALA A 70 22.53 22.11 6.23
C ALA A 70 23.31 20.80 6.41
N GLU A 71 23.39 20.28 7.64
CA GLU A 71 24.06 19.01 7.95
C GLU A 71 23.35 17.83 7.31
N ALA A 72 22.01 17.82 7.34
CA ALA A 72 21.20 16.82 6.67
C ALA A 72 21.49 16.77 5.16
N ARG A 73 21.53 17.94 4.51
CA ARG A 73 21.85 18.08 3.07
C ARG A 73 23.27 17.59 2.75
N ALA A 74 24.26 18.00 3.54
CA ALA A 74 25.64 17.56 3.37
C ALA A 74 25.80 16.04 3.51
N ARG A 75 25.07 15.42 4.46
CA ARG A 75 25.04 13.96 4.63
C ARG A 75 24.45 13.25 3.41
N LEU A 76 23.35 13.75 2.86
CA LEU A 76 22.73 13.18 1.65
C LEU A 76 23.65 13.28 0.43
N GLN A 77 24.30 14.42 0.23
CA GLN A 77 25.27 14.62 -0.85
C GLN A 77 26.45 13.65 -0.75
N ARG A 78 27.03 13.47 0.44
CA ARG A 78 28.10 12.49 0.68
C ARG A 78 27.66 11.06 0.33
N LYS A 79 26.46 10.66 0.76
CA LYS A 79 25.91 9.32 0.46
C LYS A 79 25.67 9.12 -1.04
N ALA A 80 25.19 10.15 -1.74
CA ALA A 80 25.00 10.12 -3.19
C ALA A 80 26.33 10.03 -3.95
N ALA A 81 27.34 10.80 -3.55
CA ALA A 81 28.69 10.75 -4.14
C ALA A 81 29.33 9.37 -3.94
N HIS A 82 29.21 8.79 -2.74
CA HIS A 82 29.76 7.47 -2.46
C HIS A 82 29.13 6.38 -3.35
N ARG A 83 27.80 6.39 -3.52
CA ARG A 83 27.09 5.46 -4.43
C ARG A 83 27.49 5.59 -5.89
N ARG A 84 27.86 6.79 -6.33
CA ARG A 84 28.35 7.03 -7.71
C ARG A 84 29.77 6.49 -7.89
N SER A 85 30.62 6.62 -6.89
CA SER A 85 32.00 6.12 -6.92
C SER A 85 32.12 4.61 -6.81
N THR A 86 31.15 3.90 -6.20
CA THR A 86 31.18 2.43 -6.08
C THR A 86 30.60 1.69 -7.30
N LYS A 87 30.03 2.42 -8.27
CA LYS A 87 29.46 1.86 -9.51
C LYS A 87 30.39 1.97 -10.72
N LEU A 88 31.56 2.61 -10.56
CA LEU A 88 32.66 2.69 -11.52
C LEU A 88 33.77 1.73 -11.04
#